data_AF-A0A0J6S5G9-F1
#
_entry.id   AF-A0A0J6S5G9-F1
#
_cell.length_a   1.000
_cell.length_b   1.000
_cell.length_c   1.000
_cell.angle_alpha   90.00
_cell.angle_beta   90.00
_cell.angle_gamma   90.00
#
_symmetry.space_group_name_H-M   'P 1'
#
loop_
_entity.id
_entity.type
_entity.pdbx_description
1 polymer ?
#
loop_
_entity_poly.entity_id
_entity_poly.type
_entity_poly.pdbx_seq_one_letter_code
_entity_poly.pdbx_strand_id
1 'polypeptide(L)' 'MDVQRLIETEHQFALADRVWRAELRRLHGPDGVLLHGYGPLGMGEPGTQQRTAYDVRRAAIAAWRQARTRGSPGM' A
#
# COMPACT_ATOMS: atom_id res chain seq x y z
N MET A 1 9.05 22.43 1.66
CA MET A 1 8.91 20.98 1.45
C MET A 1 8.28 20.41 2.70
N ASP A 2 7.04 19.97 2.61
CA ASP A 2 6.19 19.78 3.79
C ASP A 2 6.50 18.43 4.46
N VAL A 3 7.42 18.46 5.42
CA VAL A 3 7.81 17.30 6.24
C VAL A 3 6.59 16.66 6.91
N GLN A 4 5.58 17.46 7.28
CA GLN A 4 4.35 16.93 7.88
C GLN A 4 3.56 16.10 6.88
N ARG A 5 3.46 16.57 5.63
CA ARG A 5 2.82 15.81 4.54
C ARG A 5 3.54 14.50 4.25
N LEU A 6 4.87 14.48 4.30
CA LEU A 6 5.63 13.23 4.15
C LEU A 6 5.30 12.26 5.28
N ILE A 7 5.40 12.68 6.54
CA ILE A 7 5.10 11.87 7.72
C ILE A 7 3.66 11.32 7.67
N GLU A 8 2.69 12.15 7.30
CA GLU A 8 1.29 11.73 7.16
C GLU A 8 1.15 10.64 6.10
N THR A 9 1.72 10.83 4.92
CA THR A 9 1.66 9.82 3.85
C THR A 9 2.40 8.54 4.19
N GLU A 10 3.49 8.60 4.97
CA GLU A 10 4.20 7.42 5.49
C GLU A 10 3.34 6.65 6.48
N HIS A 11 2.66 7.34 7.40
CA HIS A 11 1.77 6.71 8.35
C HIS A 11 0.58 6.05 7.66
N GLN A 12 -0.07 6.75 6.72
CA GLN A 12 -1.18 6.20 5.93
C GLN A 12 -0.75 4.98 5.11
N PHE A 13 0.45 5.03 4.51
CA PHE A 13 1.01 3.88 3.80
C PHE A 13 1.26 2.70 4.73
N ALA A 14 1.85 2.90 5.90
CA ALA A 14 2.12 1.83 6.87
C ALA A 14 0.83 1.14 7.35
N LEU A 15 -0.23 1.91 7.61
CA LEU A 15 -1.54 1.38 7.99
C LEU A 15 -2.16 0.56 6.86
N ALA A 16 -2.17 1.10 5.64
CA ALA A 16 -2.73 0.42 4.48
C ALA A 16 -1.96 -0.87 4.12
N ASP A 17 -0.63 -0.84 4.18
CA ASP A 17 0.22 -2.02 3.93
C ASP A 17 -0.02 -3.10 4.98
N ARG A 18 -0.20 -2.74 6.27
CA ARG A 18 -0.51 -3.69 7.34
C ARG A 18 -1.85 -4.39 7.12
N VAL A 19 -2.91 -3.63 6.77
CA VAL A 19 -4.23 -4.20 6.50
C VAL A 19 -4.18 -5.15 5.31
N TRP A 20 -3.55 -4.73 4.21
CA TRP A 20 -3.40 -5.58 3.03
C TRP A 20 -2.60 -6.86 3.31
N ARG A 21 -1.49 -6.77 4.06
CA ARG A 21 -0.71 -7.96 4.45
C ARG A 21 -1.50 -8.91 5.35
N ALA A 22 -2.31 -8.38 6.26
CA ALA A 22 -3.16 -9.20 7.12
C ALA A 22 -4.18 -9.98 6.29
N GLU A 23 -4.82 -9.34 5.31
CA GLU A 23 -5.77 -10.01 4.40
C GLU A 23 -5.09 -11.06 3.52
N LEU A 24 -3.90 -10.76 2.96
CA LEU A 24 -3.16 -11.76 2.18
C LEU A 24 -2.75 -12.96 3.02
N ARG A 25 -2.34 -12.73 4.27
CA ARG A 25 -2.01 -13.83 5.19
C ARG A 25 -3.21 -14.66 5.58
N ARG A 26 -4.36 -14.02 5.77
CA ARG A 26 -5.62 -14.66 6.12
C ARG A 26 -6.13 -15.55 4.98
N LEU A 27 -5.98 -15.11 3.73
CA LEU A 27 -6.51 -15.81 2.55
C LEU A 27 -5.53 -16.82 1.95
N HIS A 28 -4.23 -16.52 1.95
CA HIS A 28 -3.21 -17.28 1.23
C HIS A 28 -2.12 -17.86 2.14
N GLY A 29 -2.30 -17.77 3.45
CA GLY A 29 -1.35 -18.28 4.44
C GLY A 29 -0.15 -17.36 4.70
N PRO A 30 0.79 -17.77 5.56
CA PRO A 30 1.88 -16.92 6.05
C PRO A 30 2.77 -16.35 4.93
N ASP A 31 2.99 -17.13 3.88
CA ASP A 31 3.79 -16.75 2.71
C ASP A 31 2.99 -16.03 1.62
N GLY A 32 1.69 -15.83 1.82
CA GLY A 32 0.80 -15.22 0.83
C GLY A 32 1.27 -13.86 0.33
N VAL A 33 1.89 -13.05 1.20
CA VAL A 33 2.48 -11.75 0.83
C VAL A 33 3.67 -11.93 -0.11
N LEU A 34 4.54 -12.90 0.15
CA LEU A 34 5.72 -13.19 -0.66
C LEU A 34 5.33 -13.75 -2.03
N LEU A 35 4.38 -14.69 -2.05
CA LEU A 35 4.00 -15.43 -3.24
C LEU A 35 3.04 -14.65 -4.16
N HIS A 36 2.15 -13.85 -3.58
CA HIS A 36 1.05 -13.23 -4.32
C HIS A 36 1.07 -11.72 -4.29
N GLY A 37 1.90 -11.09 -3.46
CA GLY A 37 1.87 -9.66 -3.18
C GLY A 37 2.02 -8.74 -4.40
N TYR A 38 2.67 -9.23 -5.46
CA TYR A 38 2.89 -8.50 -6.72
C TYR A 38 2.16 -9.12 -7.93
N GLY A 39 1.36 -10.17 -7.70
CA GLY A 39 0.62 -10.87 -8.74
C GLY A 39 -0.88 -10.56 -8.73
N PRO A 40 -1.63 -11.02 -9.75
CA PRO A 40 -3.08 -10.84 -9.82
C PRO A 40 -3.83 -11.34 -8.60
N LEU A 41 -3.36 -12.46 -8.03
CA LEU A 41 -3.96 -13.03 -6.83
C LEU A 41 -3.86 -12.10 -5.62
N GLY A 42 -2.77 -11.33 -5.49
CA GLY A 42 -2.60 -10.35 -4.40
C GLY A 42 -3.47 -9.10 -4.55
N MET A 43 -3.97 -8.84 -5.76
CA MET A 43 -4.91 -7.73 -6.02
C MET A 43 -6.30 -8.03 -5.48
N GLY A 44 -6.69 -9.31 -5.40
CA GLY A 44 -8.04 -9.72 -5.06
C GLY A 44 -9.06 -9.41 -6.16
N GLU A 45 -10.15 -10.16 -6.14
CA GLU A 45 -11.25 -9.96 -7.09
C GLU A 45 -12.07 -8.71 -6.76
N PRO A 46 -12.65 -8.02 -7.77
CA PRO A 46 -13.56 -6.90 -7.55
C PRO A 46 -14.64 -7.22 -6.51
N GLY A 47 -14.85 -6.29 -5.56
CA GLY A 47 -15.84 -6.44 -4.49
C GLY A 47 -15.36 -7.25 -3.28
N THR A 48 -14.15 -7.83 -3.29
CA THR A 48 -13.59 -8.50 -2.12
C THR A 48 -12.90 -7.52 -1.16
N GLN A 49 -12.82 -7.88 0.12
CA GLN A 49 -12.05 -7.11 1.10
C GLN A 49 -10.57 -7.02 0.72
N GLN A 50 -10.01 -8.07 0.12
CA GLN A 50 -8.65 -8.07 -0.40
C GLN A 50 -8.46 -6.99 -1.46
N ARG A 51 -9.43 -6.84 -2.37
CA ARG A 51 -9.40 -5.80 -3.39
C ARG A 51 -9.48 -4.40 -2.80
N THR A 52 -10.37 -4.17 -1.84
CA THR A 52 -10.43 -2.89 -1.11
C THR A 52 -9.10 -2.58 -0.44
N ALA A 53 -8.49 -3.54 0.25
CA ALA A 53 -7.20 -3.36 0.91
C ALA A 53 -6.06 -3.06 -0.09
N TYR A 54 -6.07 -3.74 -1.25
CA TYR A 54 -5.11 -3.49 -2.32
C TYR A 54 -5.25 -2.08 -2.91
N ASP A 55 -6.48 -1.64 -3.20
CA ASP A 55 -6.74 -0.32 -3.78
C ASP A 55 -6.37 0.81 -2.80
N VAL A 56 -6.68 0.66 -1.50
CA VAL A 56 -6.26 1.61 -0.46
C VAL A 56 -4.74 1.69 -0.36
N ARG A 57 -4.06 0.54 -0.35
CA ARG A 57 -2.58 0.49 -0.36
C ARG A 57 -2.01 1.17 -1.60
N ARG A 58 -2.57 0.91 -2.78
CA ARG A 58 -2.12 1.51 -4.05
C ARG A 58 -2.26 3.03 -4.03
N ALA A 59 -3.37 3.55 -3.50
CA ALA A 59 -3.58 4.98 -3.33
C ALA A 59 -2.57 5.61 -2.35
N ALA A 60 -2.31 4.95 -1.21
CA ALA A 60 -1.35 5.42 -0.22
C ALA A 60 0.10 5.45 -0.77
N ILE A 61 0.51 4.44 -1.55
CA ILE A 61 1.80 4.42 -2.25
C ILE A 61 1.92 5.59 -3.22
N ALA A 62 0.86 5.87 -3.98
CA ALA A 62 0.86 6.98 -4.93
C ALA A 62 1.00 8.34 -4.21
N ALA A 63 0.27 8.54 -3.11
CA ALA A 63 0.36 9.74 -2.29
C ALA A 63 1.76 9.94 -1.67
N TRP A 64 2.34 8.87 -1.13
CA TRP A 64 3.70 8.88 -0.59
C TRP A 64 4.76 9.19 -1.66
N ARG A 65 4.65 8.58 -2.85
CA ARG A 65 5.54 8.90 -3.98
C ARG A 65 5.44 10.37 -4.37
N GLN A 66 4.22 10.90 -4.50
CA GLN A 66 4.01 12.31 -4.82
C GLN A 66 4.60 13.25 -3.77
N ALA A 67 4.44 12.92 -2.48
CA ALA A 67 5.02 13.70 -1.39
C ALA A 67 6.56 13.72 -1.46
N ARG A 68 7.20 12.60 -1.79
CA ARG A 68 8.66 12.51 -1.99
C ARG A 68 9.14 13.27 -3.22
N THR A 69 8.49 13.10 -4.37
CA THR A 69 8.93 13.76 -5.61
C THR A 69 8.76 15.27 -5.56
N ARG A 70 7.72 15.77 -4.89
CA ARG A 70 7.49 17.22 -4.68
C ARG A 70 8.45 17.87 -3.68
N GLY A 71 9.46 17.12 -3.25
CA GLY A 71 10.37 17.65 -2.29
C GLY A 71 11.76 17.08 -2.23
N SER A 72 12.12 16.29 -3.22
CA SER A 72 13.36 16.57 -3.92
C SER A 72 13.23 17.96 -4.58
N PRO A 73 13.94 19.00 -4.13
CA PRO A 73 14.25 20.11 -5.03
C PRO A 73 15.01 19.49 -6.19
N GLY A 74 14.79 19.98 -7.41
CA GLY A 74 15.61 19.61 -8.55
C GLY A 74 17.09 19.69 -8.17
N MET A 75 17.80 18.60 -8.44
CA MET A 75 19.25 18.62 -8.58
C MET A 75 19.59 19.41 -9.84
#